data_AF-A0A645GZD5-F1
#
_entry.id   AF-A0A645GZD5-F1
#
_cell.length_a   1.000
_cell.length_b   1.000
_cell.length_c   1.000
_cell.angle_alpha   90.00
_cell.angle_beta   90.00
_cell.angle_gamma   90.00
#
_symmetry.space_group_name_H-M   'P 1'
#
loop_
_entity.id
_entity.type
_entity.pdbx_description
1 polymer ?
#
loop_
_entity_poly.entity_id
_entity_poly.type
_entity_poly.pdbx_seq_one_letter_code
_entity_poly.pdbx_strand_id
1 'polypeptide(L)'
;MNSMKMAWPLVPMVKYEPRLARAIGKWMLNNINASRLFFPNEIDDKHQWLPEMKDYTKSIVAYEGLRFEDCYNKPELKGVHPVALGDGPNWNPKNPKESMFSLYSTSPVGILGAMVDTTDVPMILRLNCNTTDFYSERPYPVYLYYNPYTVSKSVSYQPTGKADVFDIVSKKYLARNIDKATMIEIPANQACVLTELPAGTKIERDNNRLVANGHVITYQ
;
A
#
# COMPACT_ATOMS: atom_id res chain seq x y z
N MET A 1 4.08 11.45 7.81
CA MET A 1 3.71 10.00 7.79
C MET A 1 2.21 9.69 7.86
N ASN A 2 1.30 10.67 7.91
CA ASN A 2 -0.16 10.42 7.89
C ASN A 2 -0.60 9.59 6.68
N SER A 3 0.07 9.75 5.54
CA SER A 3 -0.19 8.96 4.33
C SER A 3 0.02 7.46 4.53
N MET A 4 0.94 7.00 5.39
CA MET A 4 1.04 5.57 5.71
C MET A 4 -0.17 5.09 6.49
N LYS A 5 -0.61 5.87 7.49
CA LYS A 5 -1.80 5.57 8.30
C LYS A 5 -3.07 5.56 7.46
N MET A 6 -3.16 6.38 6.41
CA MET A 6 -4.32 6.38 5.51
C MET A 6 -4.47 5.10 4.68
N ALA A 7 -3.40 4.31 4.48
CA ALA A 7 -3.52 3.00 3.84
C ALA A 7 -4.44 2.06 4.64
N TRP A 8 -4.43 2.21 5.96
CA TRP A 8 -5.15 1.40 6.93
C TRP A 8 -6.65 1.31 6.61
N PRO A 9 -7.42 2.41 6.50
CA PRO A 9 -8.82 2.35 6.10
C PRO A 9 -9.02 2.24 4.58
N LEU A 10 -8.13 2.80 3.76
CA LEU A 10 -8.39 2.92 2.32
C LEU A 10 -8.28 1.58 1.59
N VAL A 11 -7.25 0.78 1.87
CA VAL A 11 -7.06 -0.48 1.16
C VAL A 11 -8.19 -1.50 1.41
N PRO A 12 -8.64 -1.79 2.65
CA PRO A 12 -9.77 -2.70 2.85
C PRO A 12 -11.11 -2.15 2.31
N MET A 13 -11.27 -0.83 2.23
CA MET A 13 -12.49 -0.20 1.72
C MET A 13 -12.87 -0.66 0.30
N VAL A 14 -11.90 -1.01 -0.54
CA VAL A 14 -12.17 -1.43 -1.94
C VAL A 14 -12.97 -2.73 -2.03
N LYS A 15 -13.06 -3.52 -0.95
CA LYS A 15 -13.94 -4.69 -0.86
C LYS A 15 -15.42 -4.29 -0.82
N TYR A 16 -15.70 -3.19 -0.13
CA TYR A 16 -17.03 -2.65 0.11
C TYR A 16 -17.42 -1.61 -0.94
N GLU A 17 -16.43 -0.91 -1.49
CA GLU A 17 -16.59 0.10 -2.53
C GLU A 17 -15.59 -0.12 -3.69
N PRO A 18 -15.82 -1.13 -4.55
CA PRO A 18 -14.90 -1.47 -5.63
C PRO A 18 -14.69 -0.35 -6.65
N ARG A 19 -15.62 0.62 -6.74
CA ARG A 19 -15.49 1.75 -7.67
C ARG A 19 -14.27 2.63 -7.38
N LEU A 20 -13.76 2.60 -6.14
CA LEU A 20 -12.58 3.36 -5.71
C LEU A 20 -11.26 2.61 -5.93
N ALA A 21 -11.28 1.35 -6.36
CA ALA A 21 -10.08 0.49 -6.49
C ALA A 21 -8.97 1.15 -7.31
N ARG A 22 -9.32 1.78 -8.44
CA ARG A 22 -8.34 2.47 -9.29
C ARG A 22 -7.70 3.67 -8.60
N ALA A 23 -8.49 4.50 -7.94
CA ALA A 23 -8.00 5.70 -7.26
C ALA A 23 -7.09 5.32 -6.09
N ILE A 24 -7.53 4.36 -5.27
CA ILE A 24 -6.78 3.88 -4.11
C ILE A 24 -5.51 3.13 -4.54
N GLY A 25 -5.58 2.27 -5.55
CA GLY A 25 -4.41 1.58 -6.09
C GLY A 25 -3.37 2.55 -6.67
N LYS A 26 -3.80 3.55 -7.43
CA LYS A 26 -2.91 4.62 -7.92
C LYS A 26 -2.28 5.41 -6.77
N TRP A 27 -3.07 5.78 -5.77
CA TRP A 27 -2.58 6.51 -4.61
C TRP A 27 -1.59 5.68 -3.81
N MET A 28 -1.87 4.40 -3.54
CA MET A 28 -0.99 3.49 -2.82
C MET A 28 0.35 3.32 -3.52
N LEU A 29 0.38 3.13 -4.85
CA LEU A 29 1.63 3.04 -5.60
C LEU A 29 2.53 4.27 -5.38
N ASN A 30 1.95 5.46 -5.47
CA ASN A 30 2.69 6.71 -5.25
C ASN A 30 3.09 6.89 -3.78
N ASN A 31 2.20 6.55 -2.85
CA ASN A 31 2.42 6.68 -1.41
C ASN A 31 3.55 5.75 -0.93
N ILE A 32 3.55 4.49 -1.35
CA ILE A 32 4.60 3.51 -1.01
C ILE A 32 5.93 3.97 -1.58
N ASN A 33 5.95 4.37 -2.86
CA ASN A 33 7.16 4.89 -3.49
C ASN A 33 7.69 6.10 -2.69
N ALA A 34 6.87 7.13 -2.48
CA ALA A 34 7.29 8.35 -1.78
C ALA A 34 7.70 8.11 -0.31
N SER A 35 7.13 7.09 0.35
CA SER A 35 7.43 6.75 1.74
C SER A 35 8.90 6.42 1.99
N ARG A 36 9.63 5.91 0.99
CA ARG A 36 11.07 5.66 1.11
C ARG A 36 11.84 6.94 1.45
N LEU A 37 11.42 8.10 0.93
CA LEU A 37 12.13 9.38 1.10
C LEU A 37 12.14 9.91 2.55
N PHE A 38 11.36 9.29 3.44
CA PHE A 38 11.40 9.60 4.86
C PHE A 38 12.58 8.90 5.56
N PHE A 39 13.15 7.86 4.95
CA PHE A 39 14.24 7.10 5.52
C PHE A 39 15.59 7.73 5.16
N PRO A 40 16.49 7.88 6.15
CA PRO A 40 17.72 8.65 5.96
C PRO A 40 18.71 8.03 4.97
N ASN A 41 18.60 6.73 4.69
CA ASN A 41 19.45 6.05 3.69
C ASN A 41 18.85 6.06 2.28
N GLU A 42 17.60 6.48 2.12
CA GLU A 42 16.85 6.48 0.85
C GLU A 42 16.68 7.88 0.26
N ILE A 43 16.89 8.92 1.07
CA ILE A 43 17.00 10.31 0.63
C ILE A 43 18.47 10.73 0.67
N ASP A 44 18.90 11.55 -0.29
CA ASP A 44 20.28 12.00 -0.35
C ASP A 44 20.63 13.03 0.75
N ASP A 45 21.92 13.17 1.04
CA ASP A 45 22.41 13.94 2.19
C ASP A 45 22.05 15.44 2.14
N LYS A 46 21.90 16.02 0.94
CA LYS A 46 21.56 17.45 0.80
C LYS A 46 20.09 17.74 1.08
N HIS A 47 19.20 16.74 1.05
CA HIS A 47 17.76 16.92 1.26
C HIS A 47 17.27 16.41 2.61
N GLN A 48 18.14 16.22 3.60
CA GLN A 48 17.74 15.77 4.94
C GLN A 48 18.38 16.59 6.04
N TRP A 49 17.71 16.62 7.19
CA TRP A 49 18.12 17.50 8.29
C TRP A 49 19.36 17.00 9.03
N LEU A 50 19.54 15.69 9.15
CA LEU A 50 20.58 15.08 10.00
C LEU A 50 21.42 14.03 9.23
N PRO A 51 22.01 14.38 8.06
CA PRO A 51 22.74 13.44 7.21
C PRO A 51 23.95 12.82 7.91
N GLU A 52 24.56 13.55 8.84
CA GLU A 52 25.71 13.07 9.62
C GLU A 52 25.35 11.95 10.61
N MET A 53 24.06 11.69 10.83
CA MET A 53 23.54 10.65 11.71
C MET A 53 22.64 9.64 11.00
N LYS A 54 22.67 9.55 9.66
CA LYS A 54 21.77 8.66 8.91
C LYS A 54 21.81 7.20 9.34
N ASP A 55 22.97 6.72 9.81
CA ASP A 55 23.15 5.35 10.29
C ASP A 55 22.73 5.13 11.74
N TYR A 56 22.37 6.19 12.49
CA TYR A 56 22.04 6.12 13.92
C TYR A 56 20.89 5.15 14.21
N THR A 57 19.86 5.15 13.35
CA THR A 57 18.68 4.28 13.48
C THR A 57 18.80 3.01 12.65
N LYS A 58 19.94 2.78 11.98
CA LYS A 58 20.13 1.77 10.93
C LYS A 58 19.06 1.85 9.84
N SER A 59 18.54 3.06 9.60
CA SER A 59 17.41 3.34 8.71
C SER A 59 16.14 2.54 9.04
N ILE A 60 15.91 2.20 10.31
CA ILE A 60 14.68 1.59 10.81
C ILE A 60 13.68 2.66 11.28
N VAL A 61 14.18 3.78 11.81
CA VAL A 61 13.38 4.94 12.21
C VAL A 61 13.62 6.07 11.22
N ALA A 62 12.53 6.57 10.64
CA ALA A 62 12.51 7.59 9.61
C ALA A 62 12.31 9.00 10.20
N TYR A 63 12.50 10.02 9.37
CA TYR A 63 12.02 11.38 9.63
C TYR A 63 10.48 11.41 9.65
N GLU A 64 9.89 12.41 10.30
CA GLU A 64 8.43 12.56 10.38
C GLU A 64 7.78 13.03 9.09
N GLY A 65 8.48 13.93 8.39
CA GLY A 65 7.94 14.72 7.31
C GLY A 65 8.94 14.87 6.18
N LEU A 66 8.41 14.91 4.97
CA LEU A 66 9.07 15.49 3.81
C LEU A 66 8.41 16.85 3.58
N ARG A 67 9.05 17.92 4.05
CA ARG A 67 8.53 19.30 3.96
C ARG A 67 9.02 19.97 2.69
N PHE A 68 8.28 20.97 2.21
CA PHE A 68 8.77 21.80 1.11
C PHE A 68 10.10 22.45 1.51
N GLU A 69 10.16 23.09 2.67
CA GLU A 69 11.36 23.77 3.19
C GLU A 69 11.67 23.36 4.64
N ASP A 70 12.93 23.59 5.05
CA ASP A 70 13.35 23.46 6.45
C ASP A 70 12.60 24.44 7.37
N CYS A 71 12.21 23.97 8.56
CA CYS A 71 11.55 24.80 9.57
C CYS A 71 12.45 25.18 10.76
N TYR A 72 13.74 24.86 10.70
CA TYR A 72 14.71 25.14 11.77
C TYR A 72 15.76 26.20 11.40
N ASN A 73 15.68 26.77 10.21
CA ASN A 73 16.64 27.75 9.66
C ASN A 73 18.09 27.23 9.61
N LYS A 74 18.27 25.94 9.34
CA LYS A 74 19.58 25.32 9.14
C LYS A 74 20.24 25.93 7.89
N PRO A 75 21.40 26.63 8.01
CA PRO A 75 22.01 27.36 6.90
C PRO A 75 22.25 26.52 5.65
N GLU A 76 22.64 25.25 5.82
CA GLU A 76 22.92 24.31 4.74
C GLU A 76 21.68 23.90 3.94
N LEU A 77 20.47 24.10 4.48
CA LEU A 77 19.20 23.74 3.85
C LEU A 77 18.49 24.94 3.21
N LYS A 78 19.11 26.12 3.21
CA LYS A 78 18.51 27.32 2.61
C LYS A 78 18.31 27.14 1.10
N GLY A 79 17.04 27.17 0.67
CA GLY A 79 16.66 26.98 -0.74
C GLY A 79 16.66 25.52 -1.22
N VAL A 80 16.80 24.56 -0.30
CA VAL A 80 16.69 23.13 -0.59
C VAL A 80 15.24 22.68 -0.47
N HIS A 81 14.73 22.01 -1.51
CA HIS A 81 13.35 21.51 -1.54
C HIS A 81 13.26 20.16 -2.29
N PRO A 82 12.57 19.13 -1.74
CA PRO A 82 12.03 19.04 -0.39
C PRO A 82 13.10 18.71 0.67
N VAL A 83 12.75 18.79 1.96
CA VAL A 83 13.61 18.43 3.09
C VAL A 83 12.95 17.36 3.97
N ALA A 84 13.65 16.25 4.22
CA ALA A 84 13.25 15.26 5.22
C ALA A 84 13.68 15.71 6.63
N LEU A 85 12.71 15.88 7.53
CA LEU A 85 12.93 16.38 8.89
C LEU A 85 11.87 15.88 9.89
N GLY A 86 12.16 16.01 11.18
CA GLY A 86 11.24 15.66 12.28
C GLY A 86 10.77 16.87 13.06
N ASP A 87 9.70 16.71 13.86
CA ASP A 87 9.20 17.79 14.73
C ASP A 87 9.71 17.68 16.18
N GLY A 88 10.45 16.63 16.53
CA GLY A 88 10.90 16.35 17.90
C GLY A 88 11.58 17.52 18.61
N PRO A 89 12.53 18.24 17.99
CA PRO A 89 13.17 19.40 18.61
C PRO A 89 12.21 20.56 18.93
N ASN A 90 11.07 20.66 18.22
CA ASN A 90 10.04 21.68 18.50
C ASN A 90 9.14 21.32 19.70
N TRP A 91 9.10 20.06 20.14
CA TRP A 91 8.23 19.66 21.25
C TRP A 91 8.79 20.04 22.63
N ASN A 92 10.13 20.05 22.76
CA ASN A 92 10.81 20.47 23.98
C ASN A 92 12.23 20.95 23.59
N PRO A 93 12.65 22.16 23.99
CA PRO A 93 13.99 22.68 23.70
C PRO A 93 15.14 21.81 24.21
N LYS A 94 14.88 20.91 25.17
CA LYS A 94 15.87 19.96 25.71
C LYS A 94 15.96 18.66 24.91
N ASN A 95 15.11 18.46 23.90
CA ASN A 95 15.17 17.27 23.07
C ASN A 95 16.47 17.27 22.26
N PRO A 96 17.15 16.12 22.17
CA PRO A 96 18.41 16.04 21.45
C PRO A 96 18.14 16.04 19.93
N LYS A 97 19.14 16.35 19.11
CA LYS A 97 18.98 16.49 17.66
C LYS A 97 18.49 15.22 16.97
N GLU A 98 18.76 14.06 17.56
CA GLU A 98 18.33 12.72 17.14
C GLU A 98 16.80 12.57 17.18
N SER A 99 16.09 13.44 17.93
CA SER A 99 14.62 13.49 17.92
C SER A 99 14.04 13.98 16.58
N MET A 100 14.88 14.36 15.61
CA MET A 100 14.50 14.48 14.20
C MET A 100 14.04 13.15 13.60
N PHE A 101 14.57 12.03 14.09
CA PHE A 101 14.06 10.70 13.75
C PHE A 101 12.82 10.40 14.62
N SER A 102 11.68 10.19 13.98
CA SER A 102 10.38 10.17 14.64
C SER A 102 9.87 8.73 14.79
N LEU A 103 10.12 8.14 15.97
CA LEU A 103 9.67 6.77 16.29
C LEU A 103 8.15 6.63 16.22
N TYR A 104 7.41 7.56 16.83
CA TYR A 104 5.95 7.59 16.78
C TYR A 104 5.45 7.59 15.33
N SER A 105 6.03 8.45 14.50
CA SER A 105 5.61 8.58 13.11
C SER A 105 5.96 7.34 12.32
N THR A 106 7.10 6.68 12.62
CA THR A 106 7.59 5.49 11.91
C THR A 106 6.90 4.19 12.30
N SER A 107 6.42 4.08 13.54
CA SER A 107 5.74 2.88 14.03
C SER A 107 4.66 2.27 13.10
N PRO A 108 3.83 3.04 12.36
CA PRO A 108 2.82 2.49 11.46
C PRO A 108 3.38 1.91 10.16
N VAL A 109 4.69 1.98 9.88
CA VAL A 109 5.28 1.41 8.65
C VAL A 109 5.04 -0.10 8.56
N GLY A 110 4.88 -0.79 9.70
CA GLY A 110 4.49 -2.20 9.76
C GLY A 110 3.15 -2.49 9.06
N ILE A 111 2.24 -1.51 8.94
CA ILE A 111 1.01 -1.63 8.15
C ILE A 111 1.36 -1.86 6.68
N LEU A 112 2.27 -1.08 6.12
CA LEU A 112 2.73 -1.26 4.75
C LEU A 112 3.47 -2.59 4.60
N GLY A 113 4.34 -2.94 5.55
CA GLY A 113 5.06 -4.21 5.54
C GLY A 113 4.15 -5.45 5.55
N ALA A 114 2.97 -5.37 6.16
CA ALA A 114 1.99 -6.45 6.18
C ALA A 114 0.97 -6.40 5.02
N MET A 115 0.87 -5.28 4.31
CA MET A 115 -0.16 -5.04 3.29
C MET A 115 0.38 -5.14 1.87
N VAL A 116 1.63 -4.72 1.66
CA VAL A 116 2.21 -4.52 0.33
C VAL A 116 3.11 -5.69 -0.02
N ASP A 117 2.91 -6.22 -1.22
CA ASP A 117 3.84 -7.13 -1.85
C ASP A 117 4.13 -6.70 -3.30
N THR A 118 5.29 -7.08 -3.81
CA THR A 118 5.67 -6.85 -5.19
C THR A 118 5.07 -7.92 -6.10
N THR A 119 5.07 -7.65 -7.40
CA THR A 119 4.78 -8.65 -8.43
C THR A 119 6.01 -8.81 -9.33
N ASP A 120 5.95 -9.75 -10.26
CA ASP A 120 6.93 -9.91 -11.33
C ASP A 120 6.91 -8.75 -12.35
N VAL A 121 5.90 -7.88 -12.30
CA VAL A 121 5.80 -6.68 -13.15
C VAL A 121 6.08 -5.44 -12.30
N PRO A 122 7.16 -4.67 -12.60
CA PRO A 122 7.45 -3.42 -11.90
C PRO A 122 6.24 -2.47 -11.86
N MET A 123 6.12 -1.69 -10.79
CA MET A 123 5.03 -0.74 -10.54
C MET A 123 3.61 -1.33 -10.41
N ILE A 124 3.43 -2.64 -10.59
CA ILE A 124 2.21 -3.33 -10.21
C ILE A 124 2.45 -4.01 -8.87
N LEU A 125 1.74 -3.55 -7.85
CA LEU A 125 1.83 -4.08 -6.49
C LEU A 125 0.62 -4.97 -6.20
N ARG A 126 0.81 -5.95 -5.32
CA ARG A 126 -0.27 -6.73 -4.73
C ARG A 126 -0.54 -6.19 -3.34
N LEU A 127 -1.74 -5.66 -3.12
CA LEU A 127 -2.14 -5.08 -1.84
C LEU A 127 -3.16 -5.99 -1.14
N ASN A 128 -2.80 -6.54 0.02
CA ASN A 128 -3.67 -7.40 0.81
C ASN A 128 -4.79 -6.57 1.46
N CYS A 129 -6.02 -6.77 0.98
CA CYS A 129 -7.21 -6.05 1.44
C CYS A 129 -7.75 -6.57 2.78
N ASN A 130 -7.22 -7.67 3.30
CA ASN A 130 -7.60 -8.22 4.61
C ASN A 130 -6.68 -7.76 5.75
N THR A 131 -5.50 -7.18 5.47
CA THR A 131 -4.48 -6.85 6.49
C THR A 131 -5.06 -6.02 7.65
N THR A 132 -5.84 -4.99 7.33
CA THR A 132 -6.37 -4.03 8.30
C THR A 132 -7.89 -4.01 8.40
N ASP A 133 -8.57 -5.00 7.81
CA ASP A 133 -10.03 -5.12 7.83
C ASP A 133 -10.53 -5.77 9.12
N PHE A 134 -10.32 -5.13 10.28
CA PHE A 134 -10.29 -5.79 11.60
C PHE A 134 -11.54 -6.54 12.04
N TYR A 135 -12.71 -6.07 11.64
CA TYR A 135 -13.98 -6.60 12.11
C TYR A 135 -14.69 -7.48 11.07
N SER A 136 -13.97 -7.82 9.99
CA SER A 136 -14.46 -8.63 8.89
C SER A 136 -14.14 -10.11 9.11
N GLU A 137 -15.03 -11.00 8.67
CA GLU A 137 -14.83 -12.46 8.75
C GLU A 137 -13.67 -12.96 7.87
N ARG A 138 -13.31 -12.19 6.82
CA ARG A 138 -12.21 -12.50 5.87
C ARG A 138 -12.21 -13.96 5.37
N PRO A 139 -13.34 -14.49 4.86
CA PRO A 139 -13.46 -15.90 4.47
C PRO A 139 -12.56 -16.28 3.28
N TYR A 140 -12.09 -15.29 2.52
CA TYR A 140 -11.27 -15.45 1.34
C TYR A 140 -10.10 -14.46 1.31
N PRO A 141 -8.94 -14.83 0.73
CA PRO A 141 -7.92 -13.87 0.34
C PRO A 141 -8.49 -12.85 -0.65
N VAL A 142 -8.21 -11.57 -0.40
CA VAL A 142 -8.61 -10.48 -1.30
C VAL A 142 -7.43 -9.54 -1.54
N TYR A 143 -7.11 -9.31 -2.81
CA TYR A 143 -5.95 -8.52 -3.22
C TYR A 143 -6.33 -7.44 -4.23
N LEU A 144 -5.84 -6.22 -4.02
CA LEU A 144 -5.94 -5.12 -4.97
C LEU A 144 -4.67 -5.05 -5.82
N TYR A 145 -4.86 -4.99 -7.13
CA TYR A 145 -3.82 -4.75 -8.13
C TYR A 145 -4.17 -3.49 -8.91
N TYR A 146 -3.19 -2.64 -9.17
CA TYR A 146 -3.34 -1.49 -10.06
C TYR A 146 -2.25 -1.50 -11.12
N ASN A 147 -2.66 -1.42 -12.38
CA ASN A 147 -1.76 -1.31 -13.51
C ASN A 147 -1.63 0.17 -13.92
N PRO A 148 -0.48 0.83 -13.69
CA PRO A 148 -0.27 2.22 -14.09
C PRO A 148 0.10 2.38 -15.57
N TYR A 149 0.40 1.29 -16.28
CA TYR A 149 0.80 1.34 -17.69
C TYR A 149 -0.40 1.67 -18.59
N THR A 150 -0.10 2.25 -19.76
CA THR A 150 -1.09 2.53 -20.82
C THR A 150 -1.50 1.30 -21.62
N VAL A 151 -0.92 0.12 -21.31
CA VAL A 151 -1.24 -1.17 -21.93
C VAL A 151 -1.54 -2.19 -20.84
N SER A 152 -2.35 -3.20 -21.18
CA SER A 152 -2.56 -4.36 -20.31
C SER A 152 -1.22 -5.03 -19.97
N LYS A 153 -1.13 -5.55 -18.75
CA LYS A 153 0.03 -6.31 -18.27
C LYS A 153 -0.44 -7.60 -17.63
N SER A 154 0.27 -8.69 -17.91
CA SER A 154 0.03 -9.97 -17.26
C SER A 154 0.96 -10.11 -16.07
N VAL A 155 0.40 -10.40 -14.89
CA VAL A 155 1.15 -10.67 -13.66
C VAL A 155 1.05 -12.15 -13.28
N SER A 156 2.10 -12.70 -12.70
CA SER A 156 2.09 -14.06 -12.16
C SER A 156 1.28 -14.10 -10.86
N TYR A 157 0.16 -14.84 -10.86
CA TYR A 157 -0.68 -15.05 -9.68
C TYR A 157 -0.51 -16.48 -9.16
N GLN A 158 -0.02 -16.61 -7.92
CA GLN A 158 0.09 -17.87 -7.22
C GLN A 158 -1.06 -17.99 -6.20
N PRO A 159 -2.00 -18.93 -6.38
CA PRO A 159 -3.06 -19.14 -5.40
C PRO A 159 -2.54 -19.87 -4.16
N THR A 160 -3.25 -19.75 -3.03
CA THR A 160 -2.93 -20.44 -1.76
C THR A 160 -3.27 -21.93 -1.82
N GLY A 161 -4.25 -22.29 -2.65
CA GLY A 161 -4.66 -23.65 -2.94
C GLY A 161 -5.34 -23.73 -4.30
N LYS A 162 -6.11 -24.78 -4.55
CA LYS A 162 -6.86 -24.92 -5.79
C LYS A 162 -8.04 -23.92 -5.83
N ALA A 163 -7.97 -22.93 -6.71
CA ALA A 163 -8.84 -21.76 -6.65
C ALA A 163 -9.35 -21.27 -8.01
N ASP A 164 -10.45 -20.51 -7.95
CA ASP A 164 -10.90 -19.58 -8.97
C ASP A 164 -10.56 -18.14 -8.53
N VAL A 165 -10.11 -17.30 -9.47
CA VAL A 165 -9.76 -15.90 -9.19
C VAL A 165 -10.82 -15.00 -9.80
N PHE A 166 -11.65 -14.39 -8.96
CA PHE A 166 -12.77 -13.54 -9.37
C PHE A 166 -12.47 -12.06 -9.10
N ASP A 167 -12.50 -11.23 -10.13
CA ASP A 167 -12.37 -9.79 -10.00
C ASP A 167 -13.72 -9.15 -9.65
N ILE A 168 -13.83 -8.58 -8.46
CA ILE A 168 -15.04 -7.91 -8.00
C ILE A 168 -15.25 -6.53 -8.61
N VAL A 169 -14.28 -5.97 -9.35
CA VAL A 169 -14.48 -4.71 -10.10
C VAL A 169 -15.22 -5.01 -11.40
N SER A 170 -14.66 -5.87 -12.25
CA SER A 170 -15.28 -6.23 -13.54
C SER A 170 -16.37 -7.31 -13.46
N LYS A 171 -16.51 -7.97 -12.30
CA LYS A 171 -17.39 -9.12 -12.05
C LYS A 171 -17.10 -10.30 -12.99
N LYS A 172 -15.81 -10.55 -13.25
CA LYS A 172 -15.34 -11.62 -14.16
C LYS A 172 -14.32 -12.50 -13.47
N TYR A 173 -14.27 -13.76 -13.88
CA TYR A 173 -13.18 -14.64 -13.52
C TYR A 173 -11.96 -14.31 -14.39
N LEU A 174 -10.82 -14.07 -13.76
CA LEU A 174 -9.54 -13.88 -14.47
C LEU A 174 -8.76 -15.21 -14.61
N ALA A 175 -9.02 -16.16 -13.71
CA ALA A 175 -8.54 -17.52 -13.81
C ALA A 175 -9.55 -18.47 -13.14
N ARG A 176 -9.56 -19.73 -13.57
CA ARG A 176 -10.40 -20.78 -12.99
C ARG A 176 -9.62 -22.07 -12.81
N ASN A 177 -9.90 -22.79 -11.74
CA ASN A 177 -9.35 -24.12 -11.45
C ASN A 177 -7.82 -24.15 -11.50
N ILE A 178 -7.17 -23.13 -10.94
CA ILE A 178 -5.71 -23.01 -10.87
C ILE A 178 -5.19 -23.50 -9.52
N ASP A 179 -4.05 -24.18 -9.52
CA ASP A 179 -3.35 -24.67 -8.31
C ASP A 179 -1.85 -24.34 -8.34
N LYS A 180 -1.41 -23.64 -9.38
CA LYS A 180 -0.03 -23.18 -9.62
C LYS A 180 -0.04 -21.76 -10.16
N ALA A 181 1.14 -21.14 -10.16
CA ALA A 181 1.36 -19.82 -10.75
C ALA A 181 0.77 -19.75 -12.16
N THR A 182 -0.15 -18.79 -12.34
CA THR A 182 -0.88 -18.57 -13.58
C THR A 182 -0.86 -17.10 -13.92
N MET A 183 -0.68 -16.76 -15.20
CA MET A 183 -0.71 -15.38 -15.64
C MET A 183 -2.15 -14.86 -15.64
N ILE A 184 -2.37 -13.73 -14.97
CA ILE A 184 -3.65 -13.00 -15.01
C ILE A 184 -3.42 -11.62 -15.62
N GLU A 185 -4.35 -11.16 -16.46
CA GLU A 185 -4.25 -9.86 -17.10
C GLU A 185 -4.84 -8.76 -16.21
N ILE A 186 -4.06 -7.70 -15.97
CA ILE A 186 -4.52 -6.46 -15.34
C ILE A 186 -4.65 -5.39 -16.44
N PRO A 187 -5.85 -4.86 -16.72
CA PRO A 187 -6.06 -3.93 -17.83
C PRO A 187 -5.30 -2.60 -17.68
N ALA A 188 -4.98 -1.97 -18.81
CA ALA A 188 -4.28 -0.68 -18.87
C ALA A 188 -4.94 0.40 -17.99
N ASN A 189 -4.17 1.07 -17.13
CA ASN A 189 -4.64 2.17 -16.27
C ASN A 189 -5.91 1.81 -15.46
N GLN A 190 -6.09 0.53 -15.13
CA GLN A 190 -7.20 0.02 -14.32
C GLN A 190 -6.71 -0.73 -13.10
N ALA A 191 -7.63 -0.99 -12.19
CA ALA A 191 -7.40 -1.84 -11.02
C ALA A 191 -8.34 -3.04 -11.04
N CYS A 192 -7.86 -4.14 -10.46
CA CYS A 192 -8.64 -5.34 -10.19
C CYS A 192 -8.62 -5.60 -8.68
N VAL A 193 -9.75 -6.06 -8.14
CA VAL A 193 -9.83 -6.53 -6.75
C VAL A 193 -10.17 -8.00 -6.79
N LEU A 194 -9.14 -8.82 -6.60
CA LEU A 194 -9.19 -10.25 -6.83
C LEU A 194 -9.59 -10.96 -5.54
N THR A 195 -10.71 -11.66 -5.58
CA THR A 195 -11.14 -12.59 -4.54
C THR A 195 -10.77 -14.00 -4.95
N GLU A 196 -9.98 -14.68 -4.11
CA GLU A 196 -9.61 -16.08 -4.31
C GLU A 196 -10.67 -17.01 -3.71
N LEU A 197 -11.41 -17.70 -4.57
CA LEU A 197 -12.48 -18.61 -4.18
C LEU A 197 -12.03 -20.06 -4.33
N PRO A 198 -12.47 -21.00 -3.48
CA PRO A 198 -12.27 -22.42 -3.75
C PRO A 198 -12.77 -22.79 -5.17
N ALA A 199 -12.01 -23.59 -5.90
CA ALA A 199 -12.35 -23.89 -7.30
C ALA A 199 -13.77 -24.49 -7.44
N GLY A 200 -14.53 -23.99 -8.42
CA GLY A 200 -15.91 -24.42 -8.66
C GLY A 200 -16.95 -23.77 -7.74
N THR A 201 -16.55 -22.83 -6.88
CA THR A 201 -17.48 -22.09 -6.03
C THR A 201 -18.51 -21.35 -6.89
N LYS A 202 -19.79 -21.60 -6.61
CA LYS A 202 -20.89 -20.90 -7.28
C LYS A 202 -21.08 -19.53 -6.64
N ILE A 203 -21.05 -18.48 -7.47
CA ILE A 203 -21.40 -17.12 -7.05
C ILE A 203 -22.88 -16.91 -7.32
N GLU A 204 -23.61 -16.51 -6.30
CA GLU A 204 -25.05 -16.20 -6.36
C GLU A 204 -25.27 -14.71 -6.19
N ARG A 205 -26.29 -14.18 -6.89
CA ARG A 205 -26.70 -12.79 -6.74
C ARG A 205 -27.84 -12.74 -5.72
N ASP A 206 -27.63 -11.98 -4.66
CA ASP A 206 -28.61 -11.71 -3.63
C ASP A 206 -28.80 -10.19 -3.52
N ASN A 207 -29.83 -9.68 -4.19
CA ASN A 207 -30.11 -8.25 -4.30
C ASN A 207 -28.87 -7.47 -4.79
N ASN A 208 -28.36 -6.56 -3.96
CA ASN A 208 -27.16 -5.76 -4.21
C ASN A 208 -25.87 -6.45 -3.73
N ARG A 209 -25.86 -7.77 -3.58
CA ARG A 209 -24.69 -8.54 -3.10
C ARG A 209 -24.37 -9.67 -4.05
N LEU A 210 -23.09 -9.99 -4.16
CA LEU A 210 -22.64 -11.29 -4.64
C LEU A 210 -22.21 -12.14 -3.44
N VAL A 211 -22.67 -13.37 -3.40
CA VAL A 211 -22.48 -14.31 -2.30
C VAL A 211 -21.81 -15.57 -2.83
N ALA A 212 -20.81 -16.07 -2.10
CA ALA A 212 -20.09 -17.31 -2.38
C ALA A 212 -20.03 -18.13 -1.08
N ASN A 213 -20.53 -19.37 -1.11
CA ASN A 213 -20.65 -20.26 0.05
C ASN A 213 -21.25 -19.57 1.31
N GLY A 214 -22.28 -18.75 1.13
CA GLY A 214 -22.93 -18.02 2.23
C GLY A 214 -22.22 -16.73 2.68
N HIS A 215 -21.03 -16.42 2.15
CA HIS A 215 -20.30 -15.20 2.47
C HIS A 215 -20.44 -14.14 1.38
N VAL A 216 -20.63 -12.88 1.77
CA VAL A 216 -20.65 -11.75 0.82
C VAL A 216 -19.23 -11.46 0.32
N ILE A 217 -19.04 -11.51 -1.00
CA ILE A 217 -17.75 -11.22 -1.64
C ILE A 217 -17.66 -9.79 -2.18
N THR A 218 -18.79 -9.16 -2.49
CA THR A 218 -18.85 -7.76 -2.92
C THR A 218 -20.27 -7.21 -2.87
N TYR A 219 -20.39 -5.92 -2.62
CA TYR A 219 -21.64 -5.15 -2.70
C TYR A 219 -21.72 -4.45 -4.09
N GLN A 220 -22.94 -4.20 -4.57
CA GLN A 220 -23.27 -3.55 -5.84
C GLN A 220 -23.75 -2.12 -5.61
#